data_AF-A0A2S6T5D8-F1
#
_entry.id   AF-A0A2S6T5D8-F1
#
_cell.length_a   1.000
_cell.length_b   1.000
_cell.length_c   1.000
_cell.angle_alpha   90.00
_cell.angle_beta   90.00
_cell.angle_gamma   90.00
#
_symmetry.space_group_name_H-M   'P 1'
#
loop_
_entity.id
_entity.type
_entity.pdbx_description
1 polymer ?
#
loop_
_entity_poly.entity_id
_entity_poly.type
_entity_poly.pdbx_seq_one_letter_code
_entity_poly.pdbx_strand_id
1 'polypeptide(L)'
;ESGKNVFLYYQWFPKDITKKKWFDHIGVSISWESGSTWDDTVGLEITGIPQRLLGRQGRPMDPAAVSLSNGQIRLFFTLEKNQPHNRVIGDAKIHSALSNNGINFVYEPGPRLQIDDVDLRDPAIVYFKNKWHLYAPNQKRSGTGYYATSTDGLNFVRQSDVSVSQRGDWLGNATTANGKIYFFGTVWVGTSSNGFNWDSNRSRGLGPDPAVIHLKNGSWLGVTFRRMN
;
A
#
# COMPACT_ATOMS: atom_id res chain seq x y z
N GLU A 1 -16.39 -12.17 -0.63
CA GLU A 1 -17.19 -11.18 0.10
C GLU A 1 -18.43 -11.81 0.74
N SER A 2 -18.35 -11.99 2.05
CA SER A 2 -19.47 -12.00 3.02
C SER A 2 -18.99 -11.25 4.29
N GLY A 3 -18.21 -10.18 4.06
CA GLY A 3 -17.92 -9.10 5.00
C GLY A 3 -17.18 -9.41 6.30
N LYS A 4 -16.76 -10.65 6.58
CA LYS A 4 -16.13 -10.99 7.86
C LYS A 4 -14.62 -10.84 7.90
N ASN A 5 -13.95 -11.10 6.77
CA ASN A 5 -12.50 -11.24 6.79
C ASN A 5 -11.80 -9.92 6.43
N VAL A 6 -10.83 -9.52 7.24
CA VAL A 6 -9.93 -8.40 6.97
C VAL A 6 -8.52 -8.93 6.88
N PHE A 7 -7.82 -8.60 5.80
CA PHE A 7 -6.41 -8.92 5.59
C PHE A 7 -5.60 -7.67 5.85
N LEU A 8 -4.68 -7.75 6.80
CA LEU A 8 -3.74 -6.68 7.12
C LEU A 8 -2.36 -7.10 6.61
N TYR A 9 -1.89 -6.43 5.56
CA TYR A 9 -0.55 -6.62 5.01
C TYR A 9 0.37 -5.50 5.51
N TYR A 10 1.60 -5.85 5.88
CA TYR A 10 2.57 -4.90 6.40
C TYR A 10 3.99 -5.41 6.22
N GLN A 11 4.94 -4.49 6.22
CA GLN A 11 6.36 -4.82 6.32
C GLN A 11 6.64 -5.44 7.69
N TRP A 12 7.15 -6.67 7.71
CA TRP A 12 7.27 -7.45 8.93
C TRP A 12 8.72 -7.60 9.39
N PHE A 13 8.96 -7.27 10.65
CA PHE A 13 10.28 -7.34 11.30
C PHE A 13 10.24 -8.31 12.50
N PRO A 14 10.05 -9.62 12.28
CA PRO A 14 10.00 -10.60 13.36
C PRO A 14 11.30 -10.61 14.16
N LYS A 15 11.17 -10.64 15.49
CA LYS A 15 12.30 -10.81 16.43
C LYS A 15 12.60 -12.27 16.74
N ASP A 16 11.64 -13.15 16.52
CA ASP A 16 11.80 -14.60 16.69
C ASP A 16 12.77 -15.15 15.64
N ILE A 17 13.80 -15.86 16.11
CA ILE A 17 14.85 -16.44 15.27
C ILE A 17 14.31 -17.45 14.25
N THR A 18 13.23 -18.17 14.60
CA THR A 18 12.59 -19.15 13.70
C THR A 18 11.92 -18.47 12.50
N LYS A 19 11.57 -17.19 12.64
CA LYS A 19 10.91 -16.36 11.62
C LYS A 19 11.88 -15.40 10.93
N LYS A 20 13.19 -15.48 11.21
CA LYS A 20 14.22 -14.57 10.66
C LYS A 20 14.24 -14.50 9.13
N LYS A 21 13.86 -15.57 8.42
CA LYS A 21 13.76 -15.57 6.95
C LYS A 21 12.77 -14.52 6.40
N TRP A 22 11.80 -14.13 7.22
CA TRP A 22 10.79 -13.13 6.90
C TRP A 22 11.15 -11.73 7.38
N PHE A 23 12.36 -11.52 7.89
CA PHE A 23 12.81 -10.19 8.25
C PHE A 23 12.73 -9.27 7.05
N ASP A 24 11.99 -8.17 7.23
CA ASP A 24 11.78 -7.14 6.22
C ASP A 24 11.13 -7.69 4.94
N HIS A 25 10.23 -8.67 5.08
CA HIS A 25 9.33 -9.12 4.03
C HIS A 25 7.89 -8.70 4.35
N ILE A 26 6.99 -8.86 3.39
CA ILE A 26 5.56 -8.64 3.63
C ILE A 26 5.02 -9.79 4.50
N GLY A 27 4.44 -9.43 5.64
CA GLY A 27 3.63 -10.31 6.48
C GLY A 27 2.15 -10.03 6.29
N VAL A 28 1.32 -11.00 6.68
CA VAL A 28 -0.14 -10.86 6.74
C VAL A 28 -0.68 -11.36 8.07
N SER A 29 -1.60 -10.60 8.65
CA SER A 29 -2.50 -11.03 9.72
C SER A 29 -3.93 -10.99 9.22
N ILE A 30 -4.72 -11.98 9.59
CA ILE A 30 -6.11 -12.12 9.12
C ILE A 30 -7.02 -11.99 10.32
N SER A 31 -8.03 -11.15 10.21
CA SER A 31 -9.17 -11.15 11.11
C SER A 31 -10.34 -11.82 10.43
N TRP A 32 -11.00 -12.75 11.11
CA TRP A 32 -12.23 -13.39 10.63
C TRP A 32 -13.50 -12.73 11.19
N GLU A 33 -13.33 -11.65 11.95
CA GLU A 33 -14.41 -10.94 12.64
C GLU A 33 -14.23 -9.42 12.53
N SER A 34 -14.07 -8.91 11.32
CA SER A 34 -14.06 -7.47 11.01
C SER A 34 -13.03 -6.64 11.79
N GLY A 35 -11.87 -7.24 12.10
CA GLY A 35 -10.77 -6.60 12.82
C GLY A 35 -10.83 -6.74 14.34
N SER A 36 -11.81 -7.48 14.89
CA SER A 36 -11.97 -7.67 16.34
C SER A 36 -10.86 -8.52 16.96
N THR A 37 -10.51 -9.62 16.29
CA THR A 37 -9.44 -10.55 16.65
C THR A 37 -8.58 -10.82 15.42
N TRP A 38 -7.30 -11.14 15.62
CA TRP A 38 -6.34 -11.33 14.55
C TRP A 38 -5.53 -12.60 14.79
N ASP A 39 -5.33 -13.37 13.72
CA ASP A 39 -4.39 -14.49 13.72
C ASP A 39 -2.94 -14.01 13.83
N ASP A 40 -2.08 -14.93 14.26
CA ASP A 40 -0.63 -14.74 14.22
C ASP A 40 -0.16 -14.39 12.81
N THR A 41 0.84 -13.50 12.75
CA THR A 41 1.48 -13.12 11.48
C THR A 41 2.10 -14.33 10.79
N VAL A 42 1.77 -14.49 9.52
CA VAL A 42 2.48 -15.39 8.60
C VAL A 42 3.17 -14.57 7.52
N GLY A 43 4.29 -15.10 7.01
CA GLY A 43 4.94 -14.50 5.84
C GLY A 43 4.16 -14.78 4.57
N LEU A 44 4.11 -13.80 3.68
CA LEU A 44 3.42 -13.88 2.40
C LEU A 44 4.34 -14.40 1.31
N GLU A 45 3.83 -15.30 0.46
CA GLU A 45 4.59 -15.85 -0.66
C GLU A 45 4.11 -15.27 -1.99
N ILE A 46 5.04 -14.74 -2.79
CA ILE A 46 4.80 -14.31 -4.18
C ILE A 46 5.60 -15.18 -5.13
N THR A 47 4.90 -15.96 -5.93
CA THR A 47 5.50 -16.81 -6.96
C THR A 47 5.62 -16.09 -8.29
N GLY A 48 6.56 -16.52 -9.13
CA GLY A 48 6.68 -16.03 -10.50
C GLY A 48 7.41 -14.69 -10.67
N ILE A 49 7.96 -14.10 -9.60
CA ILE A 49 8.81 -12.91 -9.73
C ILE A 49 10.12 -13.31 -10.44
N PRO A 50 10.47 -12.70 -11.58
CA PRO A 50 11.74 -12.97 -12.24
C PRO A 50 12.93 -12.62 -11.34
N GLN A 51 13.89 -13.55 -11.18
CA GLN A 51 15.08 -13.35 -10.32
C GLN A 51 15.85 -12.06 -10.65
N ARG A 52 15.84 -11.65 -11.92
CA ARG A 52 16.47 -10.39 -12.38
C ARG A 52 15.91 -9.14 -11.71
N LEU A 53 14.66 -9.17 -11.22
CA LEU A 53 14.02 -8.06 -10.52
C LEU A 53 14.32 -8.06 -9.01
N LEU A 54 14.61 -9.23 -8.43
CA LEU A 54 14.96 -9.37 -7.00
C LEU A 54 16.45 -9.13 -6.76
N GLY A 55 17.31 -9.46 -7.71
CA GLY A 55 18.76 -9.38 -7.48
C GLY A 55 19.21 -10.36 -6.39
N ARG A 56 20.16 -9.95 -5.55
CA ARG A 56 20.74 -10.80 -4.48
C ARG A 56 19.99 -10.69 -3.16
N GLN A 57 19.45 -9.51 -2.85
CA GLN A 57 18.85 -9.18 -1.55
C GLN A 57 17.46 -8.56 -1.67
N GLY A 58 16.99 -8.30 -2.89
CA GLY A 58 15.67 -7.71 -3.12
C GLY A 58 14.56 -8.70 -2.78
N ARG A 59 13.45 -8.10 -2.37
CA ARG A 59 12.23 -8.75 -1.90
C ARG A 59 11.07 -7.78 -2.13
N PRO A 60 9.83 -8.27 -2.23
CA PRO A 60 8.65 -7.41 -2.16
C PRO A 60 8.62 -6.63 -0.84
N MET A 61 8.34 -5.33 -0.94
CA MET A 61 8.24 -4.40 0.21
C MET A 61 7.04 -3.47 0.04
N ASP A 62 6.71 -2.72 1.09
CA ASP A 62 5.73 -1.62 1.08
C ASP A 62 4.34 -2.03 0.51
N PRO A 63 3.64 -2.96 1.18
CA PRO A 63 2.42 -3.53 0.65
C PRO A 63 1.23 -2.56 0.66
N ALA A 64 0.47 -2.55 -0.44
CA ALA A 64 -0.89 -2.00 -0.49
C ALA A 64 -1.84 -2.96 -1.20
N ALA A 65 -2.89 -3.39 -0.52
CA ALA A 65 -3.82 -4.38 -1.04
C ALA A 65 -5.20 -3.80 -1.32
N VAL A 66 -5.86 -4.34 -2.35
CA VAL A 66 -7.23 -4.00 -2.72
C VAL A 66 -8.01 -5.27 -3.04
N SER A 67 -9.28 -5.29 -2.66
CA SER A 67 -10.22 -6.33 -3.11
C SER A 67 -10.74 -5.99 -4.51
N LEU A 68 -10.75 -6.98 -5.39
CA LEU A 68 -11.32 -6.89 -6.72
C LEU A 68 -12.78 -7.36 -6.71
N SER A 69 -13.57 -6.92 -7.70
CA SER A 69 -15.00 -7.27 -7.80
C SER A 69 -15.26 -8.76 -7.98
N ASN A 70 -14.28 -9.51 -8.49
CA ASN A 70 -14.34 -10.97 -8.61
C ASN A 70 -13.93 -11.71 -7.32
N GLY A 71 -13.72 -10.98 -6.22
CA GLY A 71 -13.36 -11.54 -4.90
C GLY A 71 -11.87 -11.82 -4.71
N GLN A 72 -11.04 -11.62 -5.74
CA GLN A 72 -9.59 -11.73 -5.60
C GLN A 72 -9.00 -10.54 -4.84
N ILE A 73 -7.79 -10.71 -4.33
CA ILE A 73 -6.99 -9.62 -3.76
C ILE A 73 -5.85 -9.32 -4.73
N ARG A 74 -5.70 -8.05 -5.10
CA ARG A 74 -4.48 -7.56 -5.76
C ARG A 74 -3.62 -6.86 -4.73
N LEU A 75 -2.39 -7.32 -4.59
CA LEU A 75 -1.36 -6.70 -3.75
C LEU A 75 -0.44 -5.88 -4.66
N PHE A 76 -0.27 -4.61 -4.36
CA PHE A 76 0.74 -3.74 -4.91
C PHE A 76 1.91 -3.67 -3.93
N PHE A 77 3.13 -3.60 -4.45
CA PHE A 77 4.34 -3.61 -3.63
C PHE A 77 5.51 -3.00 -4.40
N THR A 78 6.52 -2.57 -3.68
CA THR A 78 7.80 -2.11 -4.23
C THR A 78 8.68 -3.31 -4.56
N LEU A 79 9.32 -3.28 -5.73
CA LEU A 79 10.55 -4.05 -5.99
C LEU A 79 11.69 -3.09 -6.24
N GLU A 80 12.84 -3.42 -5.67
CA GLU A 80 14.07 -2.67 -5.85
C GLU A 80 15.26 -3.64 -5.79
N LYS A 81 15.89 -3.84 -6.94
CA LYS A 81 16.86 -4.92 -7.16
C LYS A 81 18.16 -4.71 -6.39
N ASN A 82 18.62 -3.46 -6.31
CA ASN A 82 19.98 -3.14 -5.86
C ASN A 82 20.05 -2.65 -4.40
N GLN A 83 18.97 -2.77 -3.61
CA GLN A 83 18.97 -2.39 -2.20
C GLN A 83 19.68 -3.40 -1.28
N PRO A 84 20.16 -2.93 -0.11
CA PRO A 84 20.35 -1.51 0.25
C PRO A 84 21.71 -0.95 -0.19
N HIS A 85 22.64 -1.81 -0.59
CA HIS A 85 24.06 -1.46 -0.67
C HIS A 85 24.54 -0.97 -2.05
N ASN A 86 23.71 -0.97 -3.09
CA ASN A 86 24.10 -0.56 -4.45
C ASN A 86 22.99 0.25 -5.15
N ARG A 87 22.31 1.12 -4.39
CA ARG A 87 21.15 1.87 -4.88
C ARG A 87 21.45 2.57 -6.21
N VAL A 88 20.61 2.30 -7.20
CA VAL A 88 20.57 3.00 -8.49
C VAL A 88 19.28 3.79 -8.52
N ILE A 89 19.36 5.09 -8.83
CA ILE A 89 18.16 5.94 -8.91
C ILE A 89 17.26 5.41 -10.04
N GLY A 90 15.97 5.28 -9.79
CA GLY A 90 14.98 4.74 -10.74
C GLY A 90 14.82 3.22 -10.66
N ASP A 91 15.51 2.55 -9.72
CA ASP A 91 15.44 1.10 -9.56
C ASP A 91 14.17 0.67 -8.82
N ALA A 92 13.69 1.49 -7.87
CA ALA A 92 12.46 1.18 -7.14
C ALA A 92 11.22 1.45 -7.98
N LYS A 93 10.40 0.41 -8.18
CA LYS A 93 9.19 0.46 -9.00
C LYS A 93 8.04 -0.20 -8.28
N ILE A 94 6.82 0.22 -8.62
CA ILE A 94 5.61 -0.39 -8.10
C ILE A 94 5.23 -1.58 -8.98
N HIS A 95 5.03 -2.72 -8.37
CA HIS A 95 4.63 -3.98 -8.98
C HIS A 95 3.33 -4.49 -8.35
N SER A 96 2.77 -5.58 -8.89
CA SER A 96 1.60 -6.21 -8.30
C SER A 96 1.59 -7.73 -8.44
N ALA A 97 0.72 -8.36 -7.66
CA ALA A 97 0.43 -9.78 -7.68
C ALA A 97 -1.03 -10.05 -7.32
N LEU A 98 -1.59 -11.17 -7.78
CA LEU A 98 -2.97 -11.58 -7.53
C LEU A 98 -3.05 -12.78 -6.58
N SER A 99 -4.07 -12.80 -5.74
CA SER A 99 -4.37 -13.94 -4.87
C SER A 99 -5.87 -14.24 -4.81
N ASN A 100 -6.19 -15.53 -4.65
CA ASN A 100 -7.53 -16.03 -4.35
C ASN A 100 -7.77 -16.22 -2.84
N ASN A 101 -6.71 -16.29 -2.03
CA ASN A 101 -6.80 -16.62 -0.61
C ASN A 101 -6.16 -15.57 0.32
N GLY A 102 -5.51 -14.54 -0.23
CA GLY A 102 -4.85 -13.48 0.53
C GLY A 102 -3.54 -13.87 1.22
N ILE A 103 -2.98 -15.04 0.91
CA ILE A 103 -1.71 -15.52 1.48
C ILE A 103 -0.72 -15.89 0.37
N ASN A 104 -1.19 -16.61 -0.64
CA ASN A 104 -0.39 -17.05 -1.77
C ASN A 104 -0.69 -16.17 -2.97
N PHE A 105 0.33 -15.52 -3.50
CA PHE A 105 0.21 -14.57 -4.60
C PHE A 105 0.97 -15.05 -5.84
N VAL A 106 0.44 -14.69 -7.01
CA VAL A 106 1.08 -14.90 -8.31
C VAL A 106 1.42 -13.54 -8.90
N TYR A 107 2.69 -13.33 -9.19
CA TYR A 107 3.21 -12.08 -9.75
C TYR A 107 2.53 -11.72 -11.08
N GLU A 108 2.17 -10.44 -11.23
CA GLU A 108 1.65 -9.89 -12.48
C GLU A 108 2.81 -9.26 -13.28
N PRO A 109 3.17 -9.77 -14.46
CA PRO A 109 4.36 -9.35 -15.20
C PRO A 109 4.41 -7.86 -15.53
N GLY A 110 5.52 -7.21 -15.12
CA GLY A 110 5.84 -5.82 -15.42
C GLY A 110 5.57 -4.86 -14.25
N PRO A 111 6.16 -3.65 -14.27
CA PRO A 111 5.83 -2.62 -13.30
C PRO A 111 4.44 -2.05 -13.57
N ARG A 112 3.72 -1.72 -12.51
CA ARG A 112 2.45 -0.97 -12.53
C ARG A 112 2.70 0.52 -12.72
N LEU A 113 3.77 1.03 -12.10
CA LEU A 113 4.24 2.40 -12.27
C LEU A 113 5.77 2.44 -12.16
N GLN A 114 6.38 3.21 -13.07
CA GLN A 114 7.78 3.63 -13.02
C GLN A 114 7.87 5.09 -13.47
N ILE A 115 8.81 5.85 -12.92
CA ILE A 115 9.14 7.21 -13.35
C ILE A 115 10.65 7.26 -13.49
N ASP A 116 11.13 7.81 -14.61
CA ASP A 116 12.56 7.92 -14.86
C ASP A 116 13.22 8.79 -13.77
N ASP A 117 14.41 8.36 -13.33
CA ASP A 117 15.20 9.01 -12.29
C ASP A 117 14.47 9.21 -10.94
N VAL A 118 13.44 8.41 -10.65
CA VAL A 118 12.70 8.44 -9.39
C VAL A 118 12.57 7.03 -8.84
N ASP A 119 12.97 6.86 -7.57
CA ASP A 119 12.66 5.66 -6.84
C ASP A 119 11.24 5.73 -6.25
N LEU A 120 10.33 4.96 -6.83
CA LEU A 120 8.95 4.83 -6.36
C LEU A 120 8.83 3.74 -5.31
N ARG A 121 8.37 4.11 -4.11
CA ARG A 121 8.12 3.24 -2.96
C ARG A 121 6.78 3.57 -2.33
N ASP A 122 6.34 2.74 -1.40
CA ASP A 122 5.19 3.03 -0.53
C ASP A 122 3.90 3.39 -1.29
N PRO A 123 3.42 2.51 -2.20
CA PRO A 123 2.21 2.78 -2.95
C PRO A 123 0.98 2.83 -2.03
N ALA A 124 0.07 3.75 -2.29
CA ALA A 124 -1.30 3.73 -1.78
C ALA A 124 -2.26 3.66 -2.96
N ILE A 125 -3.22 2.71 -2.93
CA ILE A 125 -4.09 2.40 -4.08
C ILE A 125 -5.55 2.46 -3.68
N VAL A 126 -6.39 3.04 -4.53
CA VAL A 126 -7.84 3.04 -4.35
C VAL A 126 -8.58 3.03 -5.68
N TYR A 127 -9.68 2.29 -5.77
CA TYR A 127 -10.60 2.36 -6.90
C TYR A 127 -11.74 3.32 -6.59
N PHE A 128 -11.95 4.33 -7.42
CA PHE A 128 -12.95 5.36 -7.20
C PHE A 128 -13.45 5.92 -8.54
N LYS A 129 -14.78 6.07 -8.69
CA LYS A 129 -15.42 6.60 -9.91
C LYS A 129 -14.89 5.96 -11.20
N ASN A 130 -14.89 4.63 -11.24
CA ASN A 130 -14.45 3.82 -12.38
C ASN A 130 -12.98 4.01 -12.79
N LYS A 131 -12.13 4.36 -11.83
CA LYS A 131 -10.71 4.62 -12.06
C LYS A 131 -9.88 4.16 -10.86
N TRP A 132 -8.74 3.57 -11.14
CA TRP A 132 -7.71 3.30 -10.14
C TRP A 132 -6.85 4.54 -9.94
N HIS A 133 -6.59 4.86 -8.69
CA HIS A 133 -5.75 5.95 -8.25
C HIS A 133 -4.57 5.36 -7.46
N LEU A 134 -3.35 5.72 -7.85
CA LEU A 134 -2.12 5.34 -7.18
C LEU A 134 -1.41 6.60 -6.71
N TYR A 135 -1.05 6.62 -5.43
CA TYR A 135 -0.25 7.66 -4.80
C TYR A 135 1.04 7.06 -4.26
N ALA A 136 2.11 7.84 -4.24
CA ALA A 136 3.37 7.48 -3.59
C ALA A 136 4.03 8.74 -3.00
N PRO A 137 4.72 8.65 -1.86
CA PRO A 137 5.43 9.78 -1.30
C PRO A 137 6.61 10.19 -2.18
N ASN A 138 6.84 11.50 -2.30
CA ASN A 138 8.13 12.00 -2.83
C ASN A 138 9.23 12.05 -1.76
N GLN A 139 8.92 11.64 -0.52
CA GLN A 139 9.81 11.54 0.64
C GLN A 139 10.46 12.87 1.06
N LYS A 140 9.85 14.01 0.70
CA LYS A 140 10.34 15.36 1.04
C LYS A 140 9.56 16.03 2.18
N ARG A 141 8.54 15.38 2.74
CA ARG A 141 7.67 15.92 3.82
C ARG A 141 6.99 17.25 3.50
N SER A 142 6.87 17.55 2.21
CA SER A 142 6.37 18.82 1.68
C SER A 142 4.86 18.84 1.46
N GLY A 143 4.15 17.75 1.78
CA GLY A 143 2.74 17.57 1.41
C GLY A 143 2.54 17.23 -0.07
N THR A 144 3.61 17.01 -0.83
CA THR A 144 3.55 16.65 -2.26
C THR A 144 3.86 15.18 -2.47
N GLY A 145 3.17 14.53 -3.41
CA GLY A 145 3.32 13.12 -3.73
C GLY A 145 3.13 12.84 -5.21
N TYR A 146 3.71 11.73 -5.66
CA TYR A 146 3.49 11.22 -7.00
C TYR A 146 2.08 10.66 -7.12
N TYR A 147 1.48 10.86 -8.29
CA TYR A 147 0.13 10.42 -8.58
C TYR A 147 0.01 9.88 -10.00
N ALA A 148 -0.69 8.76 -10.14
CA ALA A 148 -0.99 8.11 -11.40
C ALA A 148 -2.40 7.52 -11.38
N THR A 149 -2.96 7.30 -12.57
CA THR A 149 -4.29 6.69 -12.70
C THR A 149 -4.31 5.57 -13.72
N SER A 150 -5.22 4.63 -13.56
CA SER A 150 -5.40 3.49 -14.46
C SER A 150 -6.88 3.13 -14.63
N THR A 151 -7.26 2.58 -15.78
CA THR A 151 -8.60 2.01 -16.02
C THR A 151 -8.68 0.52 -15.72
N ASP A 152 -7.54 -0.19 -15.70
CA ASP A 152 -7.46 -1.64 -15.52
C ASP A 152 -6.75 -2.06 -14.22
N GLY A 153 -6.12 -1.10 -13.53
CA GLY A 153 -5.37 -1.33 -12.30
C GLY A 153 -4.03 -2.03 -12.55
N LEU A 154 -3.57 -2.06 -13.80
CA LEU A 154 -2.32 -2.66 -14.25
C LEU A 154 -1.43 -1.65 -14.96
N ASN A 155 -1.99 -0.81 -15.81
CA ASN A 155 -1.26 0.18 -16.60
C ASN A 155 -1.56 1.57 -16.04
N PHE A 156 -0.70 2.09 -15.17
CA PHE A 156 -0.87 3.43 -14.60
C PHE A 156 -0.17 4.48 -15.44
N VAL A 157 -0.92 5.54 -15.76
CA VAL A 157 -0.42 6.72 -16.45
C VAL A 157 -0.13 7.81 -15.42
N ARG A 158 1.13 8.24 -15.38
CA ARG A 158 1.59 9.34 -14.54
C ARG A 158 0.79 10.62 -14.83
N GLN A 159 0.34 11.28 -13.77
CA GLN A 159 -0.36 12.57 -13.82
C GLN A 159 0.57 13.69 -13.31
N SER A 160 0.06 14.90 -13.05
CA SER A 160 0.76 15.88 -12.22
C SER A 160 0.88 15.38 -10.77
N ASP A 161 1.85 15.89 -10.01
CA ASP A 161 1.92 15.64 -8.56
C ASP A 161 0.64 16.09 -7.85
N VAL A 162 0.28 15.37 -6.79
CA VAL A 162 -0.74 15.80 -5.84
C VAL A 162 -0.09 16.56 -4.70
N SER A 163 -0.82 17.53 -4.16
CA SER A 163 -0.35 18.32 -3.02
C SER A 163 -1.48 18.55 -2.01
N VAL A 164 -1.10 18.62 -0.74
CA VAL A 164 -1.94 19.04 0.38
C VAL A 164 -1.33 20.25 1.08
N SER A 165 -2.13 21.00 1.83
CA SER A 165 -1.63 22.16 2.60
C SER A 165 -0.81 21.76 3.83
N GLN A 166 -0.96 20.51 4.28
CA GLN A 166 -0.28 20.00 5.46
C GLN A 166 1.15 19.54 5.13
N ARG A 167 2.07 19.76 6.08
CA ARG A 167 3.39 19.09 6.04
C ARG A 167 3.22 17.59 6.31
N GLY A 168 4.11 16.79 5.73
CA GLY A 168 4.06 15.32 5.80
C GLY A 168 4.22 14.69 4.43
N ASP A 169 4.13 13.37 4.38
CA ASP A 169 4.30 12.57 3.16
C ASP A 169 3.00 11.87 2.78
N TRP A 170 2.85 11.59 1.48
CA TRP A 170 1.84 10.67 0.92
C TRP A 170 2.19 9.20 1.21
N LEU A 171 2.62 8.94 2.44
CA LEU A 171 2.95 7.65 3.02
C LEU A 171 1.81 7.27 3.99
N GLY A 172 1.11 6.17 3.69
CA GLY A 172 -0.08 5.73 4.41
C GLY A 172 -1.08 5.01 3.50
N ASN A 173 -2.37 5.14 3.80
CA ASN A 173 -3.42 4.39 3.12
C ASN A 173 -4.52 5.27 2.50
N ALA A 174 -5.06 4.80 1.37
CA ALA A 174 -6.24 5.39 0.73
C ALA A 174 -7.42 4.42 0.78
N THR A 175 -8.61 4.93 1.10
CA THR A 175 -9.86 4.16 1.11
C THR A 175 -11.02 5.02 0.60
N THR A 176 -12.19 4.41 0.37
CA THR A 176 -13.39 5.13 -0.04
C THR A 176 -14.46 5.06 1.03
N ALA A 177 -15.12 6.18 1.27
CA ALA A 177 -16.29 6.28 2.14
C ALA A 177 -17.14 7.48 1.69
N ASN A 178 -18.46 7.40 1.87
CA ASN A 178 -19.36 8.54 1.68
C ASN A 178 -19.17 9.30 0.34
N GLY A 179 -18.94 8.56 -0.75
CA GLY A 179 -18.75 9.13 -2.09
C GLY A 179 -17.45 9.93 -2.28
N LYS A 180 -16.46 9.77 -1.40
CA LYS A 180 -15.14 10.41 -1.47
C LYS A 180 -14.02 9.39 -1.29
N ILE A 181 -12.82 9.78 -1.71
CA ILE A 181 -11.58 9.15 -1.30
C ILE A 181 -11.15 9.79 0.02
N TYR A 182 -10.71 8.98 0.97
CA TYR A 182 -10.01 9.37 2.17
C TYR A 182 -8.56 8.92 2.05
N PHE A 183 -7.62 9.79 2.41
CA PHE A 183 -6.20 9.44 2.52
C PHE A 183 -5.75 9.71 3.94
N PHE A 184 -5.12 8.72 4.57
CA PHE A 184 -4.54 8.80 5.90
C PHE A 184 -3.03 8.80 5.73
N GLY A 185 -2.46 9.99 5.60
CA GLY A 185 -1.03 10.17 5.37
C GLY A 185 -0.26 10.34 6.68
N THR A 186 1.05 10.44 6.55
CA THR A 186 1.93 10.67 7.69
C THR A 186 1.62 12.02 8.32
N VAL A 187 1.01 11.98 9.51
CA VAL A 187 0.55 13.13 10.33
C VAL A 187 -0.54 14.03 9.74
N TRP A 188 -1.18 13.61 8.64
CA TRP A 188 -2.30 14.34 8.03
C TRP A 188 -3.39 13.38 7.54
N VAL A 189 -4.61 13.90 7.38
CA VAL A 189 -5.73 13.19 6.77
C VAL A 189 -6.37 14.12 5.75
N GLY A 190 -6.81 13.58 4.63
CA GLY A 190 -7.48 14.36 3.59
C GLY A 190 -8.62 13.62 2.92
N THR A 191 -9.47 14.39 2.25
CA THR A 191 -10.52 13.86 1.40
C THR A 191 -10.48 14.45 0.00
N SER A 192 -10.89 13.66 -0.98
CA SER A 192 -11.00 14.08 -2.37
C SER A 192 -12.27 13.55 -3.02
N SER A 193 -12.87 14.38 -3.88
CA SER A 193 -14.02 14.00 -4.72
C SER A 193 -13.62 13.56 -6.14
N ASN A 194 -12.32 13.65 -6.47
CA ASN A 194 -11.80 13.34 -7.81
C ASN A 194 -10.42 12.63 -7.80
N GLY A 195 -9.81 12.43 -6.63
CA GLY A 195 -8.48 11.83 -6.45
C GLY A 195 -7.29 12.75 -6.72
N PHE A 196 -7.52 13.99 -7.17
CA PHE A 196 -6.43 14.93 -7.47
C PHE A 196 -6.43 16.15 -6.57
N ASN A 197 -7.60 16.75 -6.32
CA ASN A 197 -7.75 17.90 -5.44
C ASN A 197 -8.12 17.42 -4.04
N TRP A 198 -7.39 17.88 -3.03
CA TRP A 198 -7.51 17.39 -1.66
C TRP A 198 -7.81 18.51 -0.69
N ASP A 199 -8.81 18.29 0.16
CA ASP A 199 -8.99 19.03 1.40
C ASP A 199 -8.32 18.24 2.53
N SER A 200 -7.48 18.87 3.34
CA SER A 200 -6.59 18.18 4.27
C SER A 200 -6.39 18.91 5.59
N ASN A 201 -6.29 18.12 6.66
CA ASN A 201 -6.05 18.58 8.02
C ASN A 201 -5.00 17.70 8.70
N ARG A 202 -4.45 18.15 9.82
CA ARG A 202 -3.56 17.32 10.65
C ARG A 202 -4.33 16.11 11.17
N SER A 203 -3.70 14.94 11.13
CA SER A 203 -4.28 13.74 11.74
C SER A 203 -4.13 13.83 13.26
N ARG A 204 -5.14 13.32 13.99
CA ARG A 204 -5.11 13.23 15.45
C ARG A 204 -4.75 11.80 15.84
N GLY A 205 -3.46 11.54 16.09
CA GLY A 205 -3.02 10.32 16.75
C GLY A 205 -2.71 9.10 15.88
N LEU A 206 -2.85 9.17 14.54
CA LEU A 206 -2.56 8.03 13.65
C LEU A 206 -1.05 7.76 13.43
N GLY A 207 -0.21 8.78 13.61
CA GLY A 207 1.24 8.68 13.37
C GLY A 207 1.63 8.53 11.89
N PRO A 208 2.90 8.18 11.60
CA PRO A 208 3.34 7.77 10.25
C PRO A 208 2.69 6.48 9.76
N ASP A 209 2.50 6.43 8.45
CA ASP A 209 2.10 5.24 7.68
C ASP A 209 0.93 4.41 8.28
N PRO A 210 -0.24 5.02 8.55
CA PRO A 210 -1.36 4.29 9.12
C PRO A 210 -2.09 3.44 8.06
N ALA A 211 -2.59 2.28 8.46
CA ALA A 211 -3.53 1.49 7.67
C ALA A 211 -4.96 1.73 8.18
N VAL A 212 -5.83 2.34 7.36
CA VAL A 212 -7.20 2.68 7.77
C VAL A 212 -8.19 2.31 6.67
N ILE A 213 -9.21 1.52 7.00
CA ILE A 213 -10.25 1.12 6.05
C ILE A 213 -11.64 1.45 6.59
N HIS A 214 -12.55 1.78 5.68
CA HIS A 214 -13.98 1.89 5.97
C HIS A 214 -14.65 0.54 5.67
N LEU A 215 -15.30 -0.03 6.67
CA LEU A 215 -15.92 -1.36 6.60
C LEU A 215 -17.36 -1.25 6.07
N LYS A 216 -17.90 -2.37 5.54
CA LYS A 216 -19.26 -2.42 4.98
C LYS A 216 -20.36 -2.13 5.99
N ASN A 217 -20.11 -2.40 7.28
CA ASN A 217 -21.01 -2.07 8.38
C ASN A 217 -20.99 -0.57 8.75
N GLY A 218 -20.22 0.25 8.03
CA GLY A 218 -20.09 1.69 8.26
C GLY A 218 -19.07 2.08 9.33
N SER A 219 -18.41 1.12 9.98
CA SER A 219 -17.36 1.42 10.96
C SER A 219 -16.01 1.67 10.26
N TRP A 220 -15.11 2.32 10.99
CA TRP A 220 -13.73 2.52 10.57
C TRP A 220 -12.82 1.60 11.37
N LEU A 221 -11.89 0.94 10.69
CA LEU A 221 -10.84 0.15 11.32
C LEU A 221 -9.50 0.81 11.01
N GLY A 222 -8.77 1.21 12.05
CA GLY A 222 -7.43 1.76 11.95
C GLY A 222 -6.42 0.87 12.67
N VAL A 223 -5.34 0.51 11.98
CA VAL A 223 -4.18 -0.18 12.55
C VAL A 223 -2.98 0.73 12.42
N THR A 224 -2.29 0.97 13.53
CA THR A 224 -1.12 1.86 13.58
C THR A 224 -0.03 1.25 14.46
N PHE A 225 1.20 1.73 14.30
CA PHE A 225 2.38 1.25 15.03
C PHE A 225 2.43 1.70 16.50
N ARG A 226 1.49 2.55 16.97
CA ARG A 226 1.38 2.96 18.37
C ARG A 226 -0.03 2.73 18.89
N ARG A 227 -0.14 2.35 20.17
CA ARG A 227 -1.44 2.38 20.85
C ARG A 227 -1.91 3.83 20.88
N MET A 228 -3.07 4.11 20.29
CA MET A 228 -3.74 5.40 20.49
C MET A 228 -4.22 5.42 21.95
N ASN A 229 -3.79 6.42 22.71
CA ASN A 229 -4.26 6.69 24.07
C ASN A 229 -5.54 7.51 24.03
#